data_AF-A0A251P7E9-F1
#
_entry.id   AF-A0A251P7E9-F1
#
_cell.length_a   1.000
_cell.length_b   1.000
_cell.length_c   1.000
_cell.angle_alpha   90.00
_cell.angle_beta   90.00
_cell.angle_gamma   90.00
#
_symmetry.space_group_name_H-M   'P 1'
#
loop_
_entity.id
_entity.type
_entity.pdbx_description
1 polymer ?
#
loop_
_entity_poly.entity_id
_entity_poly.type
_entity_poly.pdbx_seq_one_letter_code
_entity_poly.pdbx_strand_id
1 'polypeptide(L)'
;MPNLIYVSREKSKTSTHHFKAGALNVLLRVSAIMTNAPIILTLDCDMHSNDPQTARRALCYILDPEVRPKLGYVQFPQLFRGINKNDIYACEHKRLFQIDPMGMNGLSGSNHLGTGCFFTRRAFFGGPSNFLPPEIPQLSPNNLVDKHIWSSEVMELAYCVAACNYENNTNWGLKIGVRYGSLVEDYFTGYRLQCEGWKSIFCHPDRAAFYGDIPINLVEVLNQNKRWAIGLLEVAFSKFSPITFGTRAMGPLMGLAYAHSGFWPIWSVPITSYAFLPQLTLLNGVTIFPKVSEPWFLLYVYLFLGAYIQDFLDFVLAGGTFYRWWNDQRMWIIRGLSSYLFGLIEFLLKYSGISTHGFNLTSKVLDEDQRKRYEQGTMEFGVPSPLFVPLTMAAIVNLVAFAWGHIEVFRGNNNNNLEGLFVQMFIAGFGVVNCIPIYEAIIFRSDGGKIPRKTSVVATFLVFLLYLAAHVTLRNSAAKSVFCQSTIL
;
A
#
# COMPACT_ATOMS: atom_id res chain seq x y z
N MET A 1 4.60 6.89 -38.36
CA MET A 1 4.25 6.87 -36.92
C MET A 1 3.87 5.44 -36.53
N PRO A 2 4.05 5.02 -35.26
CA PRO A 2 3.53 3.75 -34.78
C PRO A 2 2.00 3.70 -34.92
N ASN A 3 1.44 2.49 -35.10
CA ASN A 3 0.00 2.31 -35.09
C ASN A 3 -0.56 2.57 -33.69
N LEU A 4 -1.68 3.30 -33.61
CA LEU A 4 -2.47 3.48 -32.40
C LEU A 4 -3.82 2.80 -32.59
N ILE A 5 -4.11 1.79 -31.76
CA ILE A 5 -5.33 1.01 -31.84
C ILE A 5 -6.17 1.30 -30.60
N TYR A 6 -7.37 1.84 -30.81
CA TYR A 6 -8.35 2.05 -29.75
C TYR A 6 -9.22 0.81 -29.58
N VAL A 7 -9.26 0.27 -28.36
CA VAL A 7 -10.09 -0.90 -28.03
C VAL A 7 -11.02 -0.52 -26.88
N SER A 8 -12.32 -0.61 -27.13
CA SER A 8 -13.34 -0.60 -26.08
C SER A 8 -13.92 -1.99 -25.98
N ARG A 9 -13.76 -2.62 -24.82
CA ARG A 9 -14.33 -3.95 -24.57
C ARG A 9 -15.84 -3.86 -24.37
N GLU A 10 -16.52 -4.91 -24.79
CA GLU A 10 -17.93 -5.10 -24.50
C GLU A 10 -18.15 -5.27 -22.99
N LYS A 11 -19.24 -4.71 -22.46
CA LYS A 11 -19.67 -4.92 -21.07
C LYS A 11 -21.13 -5.33 -21.04
N SER A 12 -21.43 -6.39 -20.30
CA SER A 12 -22.79 -6.85 -20.05
C SER A 12 -23.08 -6.83 -18.54
N LYS A 13 -24.36 -6.63 -18.18
CA LYS A 13 -24.82 -6.76 -16.78
C LYS A 13 -24.74 -8.20 -16.27
N THR A 14 -24.68 -9.17 -17.16
CA THR A 14 -24.62 -10.61 -16.84
C THR A 14 -23.20 -11.16 -16.73
N SER A 15 -22.18 -10.35 -17.00
CA SER A 15 -20.78 -10.79 -17.05
C SER A 15 -19.89 -9.94 -16.15
N THR A 16 -19.07 -10.60 -15.32
CA THR A 16 -18.08 -9.92 -14.48
C THR A 16 -16.95 -9.36 -15.35
N HIS A 17 -16.60 -8.09 -15.16
CA HIS A 17 -15.63 -7.41 -16.04
C HIS A 17 -14.24 -7.22 -15.42
N HIS A 18 -14.01 -7.64 -14.17
CA HIS A 18 -12.69 -7.67 -13.51
C HIS A 18 -11.83 -6.38 -13.63
N PHE A 19 -12.47 -5.21 -13.55
CA PHE A 19 -11.82 -3.88 -13.57
C PHE A 19 -10.61 -3.77 -14.55
N LYS A 20 -9.43 -3.36 -14.07
CA LYS A 20 -8.21 -3.17 -14.88
C LYS A 20 -7.68 -4.49 -15.42
N ALA A 21 -7.65 -5.55 -14.60
CA ALA A 21 -7.19 -6.88 -15.01
C ALA A 21 -7.90 -7.41 -16.26
N GLY A 22 -9.24 -7.31 -16.30
CA GLY A 22 -10.02 -7.74 -17.46
C GLY A 22 -9.80 -6.87 -18.70
N ALA A 23 -9.49 -5.58 -18.51
CA ALA A 23 -9.15 -4.71 -19.65
C ALA A 23 -7.80 -5.10 -20.25
N LEU A 24 -6.80 -5.36 -19.39
CA LEU A 24 -5.48 -5.84 -19.82
C LEU A 24 -5.59 -7.19 -20.53
N ASN A 25 -6.40 -8.13 -20.04
CA ASN A 25 -6.60 -9.43 -20.70
C ASN A 25 -7.25 -9.31 -22.08
N VAL A 26 -8.26 -8.43 -22.25
CA VAL A 26 -8.81 -8.13 -23.58
C VAL A 26 -7.73 -7.53 -24.50
N LEU A 27 -6.94 -6.57 -24.01
CA LEU A 27 -5.84 -5.98 -24.79
C LEU A 27 -4.77 -7.02 -25.17
N LEU A 28 -4.44 -7.95 -24.27
CA LEU A 28 -3.51 -9.06 -24.56
C LEU A 28 -4.01 -9.90 -25.73
N ARG A 29 -5.30 -10.26 -25.74
CA ARG A 29 -5.92 -11.06 -26.80
C ARG A 29 -6.00 -10.31 -28.13
N VAL A 30 -6.56 -9.11 -28.13
CA VAL A 30 -6.68 -8.28 -29.34
C VAL A 30 -5.30 -8.00 -29.94
N SER A 31 -4.32 -7.68 -29.10
CA SER A 31 -2.93 -7.47 -29.55
C SER A 31 -2.32 -8.73 -30.17
N ALA A 32 -2.63 -9.93 -29.65
CA ALA A 32 -2.17 -11.19 -30.22
C ALA A 32 -2.70 -11.42 -31.64
N ILE A 33 -3.96 -11.04 -31.90
CA ILE A 33 -4.58 -11.16 -33.22
C ILE A 33 -4.01 -10.13 -34.21
N MET A 34 -3.78 -8.90 -33.76
CA MET A 34 -3.37 -7.82 -34.64
C MET A 34 -1.86 -7.76 -34.92
N THR A 35 -1.02 -7.95 -33.91
CA THR A 35 0.44 -7.71 -34.05
C THR A 35 1.31 -8.78 -33.40
N ASN A 36 0.76 -9.52 -32.44
CA ASN A 36 1.43 -10.53 -31.62
C ASN A 36 2.83 -10.17 -31.11
N ALA A 37 3.03 -8.91 -30.72
CA ALA A 37 4.33 -8.45 -30.24
C ALA A 37 4.81 -9.29 -29.03
N PRO A 38 6.06 -9.80 -29.03
CA PRO A 38 6.57 -10.69 -27.98
C PRO A 38 6.83 -9.98 -26.64
N ILE A 39 6.84 -8.65 -26.64
CA ILE A 39 7.09 -7.81 -25.48
C ILE A 39 5.89 -6.88 -25.28
N ILE A 40 5.47 -6.72 -24.04
CA ILE A 40 4.27 -5.96 -23.68
C ILE A 40 4.65 -4.98 -22.58
N LEU A 41 4.49 -3.69 -22.83
CA LEU A 41 4.63 -2.65 -21.81
C LEU A 41 3.26 -2.35 -21.20
N THR A 42 3.14 -2.45 -19.89
CA THR A 42 1.99 -1.90 -19.16
C THR A 42 2.30 -0.49 -18.65
N LEU A 43 1.40 0.45 -18.91
CA LEU A 43 1.54 1.85 -18.50
C LEU A 43 0.17 2.40 -18.12
N ASP A 44 0.09 3.05 -16.96
CA ASP A 44 -1.11 3.75 -16.51
C ASP A 44 -1.25 5.11 -17.19
N CYS A 45 -2.48 5.65 -17.21
CA CYS A 45 -2.79 6.89 -17.92
C CYS A 45 -2.14 8.13 -17.30
N ASP A 46 -1.81 8.08 -16.01
CA ASP A 46 -1.09 9.11 -15.27
C ASP A 46 0.42 8.83 -15.19
N MET A 47 0.94 7.89 -15.99
CA MET A 47 2.37 7.59 -16.11
C MET A 47 2.87 7.92 -17.51
N HIS A 48 3.90 8.76 -17.63
CA HIS A 48 4.54 9.10 -18.90
C HIS A 48 5.96 8.56 -19.00
N SER A 49 6.35 8.18 -20.23
CA SER A 49 7.73 7.81 -20.57
C SER A 49 8.61 9.05 -20.56
N ASN A 50 9.76 8.96 -19.90
CA ASN A 50 10.70 10.07 -19.70
C ASN A 50 12.08 9.85 -20.32
N ASP A 51 12.61 8.63 -20.26
CA ASP A 51 13.89 8.29 -20.90
C ASP A 51 13.63 7.56 -22.23
N PRO A 52 14.01 8.14 -23.39
CA PRO A 52 13.87 7.47 -24.69
C PRO A 52 14.71 6.19 -24.80
N GLN A 53 15.70 5.99 -23.92
CA GLN A 53 16.51 4.77 -23.87
C GLN A 53 15.84 3.62 -23.12
N THR A 54 14.68 3.85 -22.48
CA THR A 54 14.01 2.85 -21.62
C THR A 54 13.73 1.55 -22.36
N ALA A 55 13.17 1.62 -23.57
CA ALA A 55 12.88 0.42 -24.36
C ALA A 55 14.17 -0.37 -24.69
N ARG A 56 15.25 0.34 -25.06
CA ARG A 56 16.56 -0.29 -25.32
C ARG A 56 17.10 -0.98 -24.06
N ARG A 57 17.01 -0.34 -22.89
CA ARG A 57 17.44 -0.92 -21.61
C ARG A 57 16.66 -2.20 -21.27
N ALA A 58 15.34 -2.19 -21.45
CA ALA A 58 14.51 -3.37 -21.25
C ALA A 58 14.90 -4.51 -22.20
N LEU A 59 15.15 -4.18 -23.48
CA LEU A 59 15.58 -5.16 -24.50
C LEU A 59 16.91 -5.81 -24.16
N CYS A 60 17.87 -5.10 -23.56
CA CYS A 60 19.15 -5.69 -23.13
C CYS A 60 18.94 -6.90 -22.21
N TYR A 61 18.00 -6.83 -21.27
CA TYR A 61 17.69 -7.95 -20.38
C TYR A 61 16.84 -9.03 -21.05
N ILE A 62 15.85 -8.63 -21.86
CA ILE A 62 14.91 -9.58 -22.48
C ILE A 62 15.57 -10.42 -23.57
N LEU A 63 16.57 -9.86 -24.27
CA LEU A 63 17.28 -10.54 -25.35
C LEU A 63 18.51 -11.31 -24.86
N ASP A 64 18.90 -11.18 -23.60
CA ASP A 64 20.01 -11.94 -23.02
C ASP A 64 19.68 -13.45 -23.03
N PRO A 65 20.45 -14.29 -23.75
CA PRO A 65 20.17 -15.71 -23.88
C PRO A 65 20.24 -16.49 -22.57
N GLU A 66 21.00 -16.01 -21.58
CA GLU A 66 21.12 -16.68 -20.27
C GLU A 66 19.90 -16.41 -19.38
N VAL A 67 19.37 -15.19 -19.46
CA VAL A 67 18.27 -14.72 -18.60
C VAL A 67 16.90 -14.99 -19.22
N ARG A 68 16.78 -14.82 -20.55
CA ARG A 68 15.53 -14.92 -21.33
C ARG A 68 14.68 -16.16 -21.03
N PRO A 69 15.22 -17.40 -20.89
CA PRO A 69 14.40 -18.59 -20.69
C PRO A 69 13.53 -18.56 -19.43
N LYS A 70 13.93 -17.78 -18.43
CA LYS A 70 13.22 -17.66 -17.15
C LYS A 70 12.76 -16.24 -16.85
N LEU A 71 12.95 -15.26 -17.75
CA LEU A 71 12.54 -13.89 -17.52
C LEU A 71 11.08 -13.66 -17.88
N GLY A 72 10.27 -13.37 -16.86
CA GLY A 72 8.87 -12.99 -17.03
C GLY A 72 8.71 -11.51 -17.37
N TYR A 73 9.40 -10.64 -16.64
CA TYR A 73 9.27 -9.19 -16.83
C TYR A 73 10.44 -8.37 -16.28
N VAL A 74 10.56 -7.13 -16.80
CA VAL A 74 11.47 -6.08 -16.31
C VAL A 74 10.63 -4.94 -15.75
N GLN A 75 10.71 -4.71 -14.45
CA GLN A 75 10.01 -3.64 -13.73
C GLN A 75 10.94 -2.42 -13.57
N PHE A 76 10.41 -1.23 -13.86
CA PHE A 76 11.07 0.03 -13.53
C PHE A 76 10.44 0.66 -12.27
N PRO A 77 11.18 1.47 -11.50
CA PRO A 77 10.62 2.18 -10.35
C PRO A 77 9.43 3.07 -10.76
N GLN A 78 8.42 3.15 -9.91
CA GLN A 78 7.43 4.22 -9.99
C GLN A 78 8.01 5.46 -9.32
N LEU A 79 8.28 6.49 -10.13
CA LEU A 79 8.75 7.79 -9.68
C LEU A 79 7.73 8.83 -10.07
N PHE A 80 7.64 9.92 -9.32
CA PHE A 80 6.60 10.92 -9.53
C PHE A 80 7.15 12.31 -9.76
N ARG A 81 6.38 13.16 -10.46
CA ARG A 81 6.61 14.59 -10.58
C ARG A 81 5.66 15.36 -9.69
N GLY A 82 6.00 16.63 -9.44
CA GLY A 82 5.15 17.52 -8.67
C GLY A 82 5.11 17.23 -7.17
N ILE A 83 5.92 16.31 -6.65
CA ILE A 83 6.09 16.10 -5.21
C ILE A 83 6.59 17.40 -4.58
N ASN A 84 5.88 17.88 -3.56
CA ASN A 84 6.30 19.09 -2.85
C ASN A 84 7.64 18.86 -2.12
N LYS A 85 8.30 19.96 -1.72
CA LYS A 85 9.66 19.95 -1.16
C LYS A 85 9.90 18.90 -0.08
N ASN A 86 8.91 18.66 0.79
CA ASN A 86 9.04 17.78 1.95
C ASN A 86 8.26 16.48 1.81
N ASP A 87 7.65 16.20 0.65
CA ASP A 87 6.79 15.04 0.40
C ASP A 87 5.79 14.77 1.54
N ILE A 88 4.93 15.75 1.82
CA ILE A 88 4.09 15.74 3.03
C ILE A 88 3.14 14.54 3.11
N TYR A 89 2.81 13.90 1.99
CA TYR A 89 1.97 12.70 1.93
C TYR A 89 2.76 11.42 1.68
N ALA A 90 4.09 11.50 1.65
CA ALA A 90 4.97 10.38 1.37
C ALA A 90 4.55 9.61 0.09
N CYS A 91 4.24 10.36 -0.98
CA CYS A 91 3.76 9.83 -2.25
C CYS A 91 4.85 9.09 -3.02
N GLU A 92 6.11 9.53 -2.88
CA GLU A 92 7.17 8.65 -2.39
C GLU A 92 6.97 7.15 -2.56
N HIS A 93 6.41 6.58 -1.49
CA HIS A 93 6.45 5.16 -1.22
C HIS A 93 7.84 4.56 -1.50
N LYS A 94 8.93 5.25 -1.09
CA LYS A 94 10.32 4.88 -1.42
C LYS A 94 10.63 3.42 -1.09
N ARG A 95 10.10 2.91 0.02
CA ARG A 95 10.23 1.48 0.38
C ARG A 95 9.65 0.57 -0.71
N LEU A 96 8.37 0.75 -1.01
CA LEU A 96 7.64 -0.06 -1.97
C LEU A 96 8.18 0.05 -3.41
N PHE A 97 8.62 1.24 -3.84
CA PHE A 97 8.94 1.50 -5.25
C PHE A 97 10.44 1.54 -5.57
N GLN A 98 11.32 1.63 -4.57
CA GLN A 98 12.76 1.74 -4.79
C GLN A 98 13.59 0.80 -3.91
N ILE A 99 13.34 0.77 -2.59
CA ILE A 99 14.21 0.04 -1.64
C ILE A 99 13.90 -1.46 -1.67
N ASP A 100 12.65 -1.85 -1.43
CA ASP A 100 12.26 -3.26 -1.33
C ASP A 100 12.46 -4.00 -2.67
N PRO A 101 12.08 -3.42 -3.84
CA PRO A 101 12.36 -4.04 -5.13
C PRO A 101 13.84 -4.31 -5.39
N MET A 102 14.74 -3.42 -4.94
CA MET A 102 16.19 -3.63 -5.06
C MET A 102 16.67 -4.82 -4.22
N GLY A 103 16.16 -4.96 -2.99
CA GLY A 103 16.44 -6.13 -2.15
C GLY A 103 15.93 -7.43 -2.77
N MET A 104 14.69 -7.43 -3.28
CA MET A 104 14.09 -8.59 -3.96
C MET A 104 14.83 -8.96 -5.26
N ASN A 105 15.44 -7.99 -5.94
CA ASN A 105 16.20 -8.21 -7.16
C ASN A 105 17.45 -9.08 -6.93
N GLY A 106 18.02 -9.06 -5.71
CA GLY A 106 19.09 -9.96 -5.30
C GLY A 106 18.66 -11.44 -5.13
N LEU A 107 17.35 -11.72 -5.15
CA LEU A 107 16.79 -13.06 -5.03
C LEU A 107 16.30 -13.59 -6.38
N SER A 108 15.03 -13.34 -6.72
CA SER A 108 14.40 -13.81 -7.97
C SER A 108 13.72 -12.69 -8.77
N GLY A 109 13.95 -11.44 -8.38
CA GLY A 109 13.39 -10.25 -9.02
C GLY A 109 12.30 -9.56 -8.21
N SER A 110 12.03 -8.30 -8.55
CA SER A 110 11.00 -7.50 -7.87
C SER A 110 9.58 -7.94 -8.21
N ASN A 111 8.63 -7.54 -7.36
CA ASN A 111 7.21 -7.60 -7.68
C ASN A 111 6.84 -6.75 -8.91
N HIS A 112 5.68 -7.04 -9.49
CA HIS A 112 5.04 -6.18 -10.49
C HIS A 112 4.23 -5.10 -9.77
N LEU A 113 4.43 -3.85 -10.18
CA LEU A 113 3.83 -2.68 -9.53
C LEU A 113 2.69 -2.05 -10.35
N GLY A 114 2.25 -2.67 -11.45
CA GLY A 114 1.06 -2.25 -12.20
C GLY A 114 1.29 -1.30 -13.38
N THR A 115 2.48 -0.70 -13.47
CA THR A 115 2.89 0.24 -14.52
C THR A 115 4.41 0.22 -14.73
N GLY A 116 4.91 0.74 -15.84
CA GLY A 116 6.34 0.82 -16.15
C GLY A 116 7.01 -0.56 -16.23
N CYS A 117 6.28 -1.58 -16.68
CA CYS A 117 6.72 -2.97 -16.65
C CYS A 117 6.69 -3.59 -18.06
N PHE A 118 7.83 -4.14 -18.49
CA PHE A 118 7.97 -4.85 -19.76
C PHE A 118 7.87 -6.35 -19.52
N PHE A 119 6.76 -6.96 -19.93
CA PHE A 119 6.55 -8.40 -19.87
C PHE A 119 7.01 -9.09 -21.15
N THR A 120 7.52 -10.32 -21.01
CA THR A 120 7.55 -11.26 -22.12
C THR A 120 6.13 -11.82 -22.30
N ARG A 121 5.56 -11.76 -23.51
CA ARG A 121 4.19 -12.24 -23.78
C ARG A 121 4.01 -13.68 -23.32
N ARG A 122 5.05 -14.51 -23.50
CA ARG A 122 5.08 -15.92 -23.07
C ARG A 122 4.79 -16.11 -21.57
N ALA A 123 5.13 -15.14 -20.72
CA ALA A 123 4.87 -15.23 -19.28
C ALA A 123 3.37 -15.32 -18.95
N PHE A 124 2.50 -14.78 -19.81
CA PHE A 124 1.05 -14.86 -19.59
C PHE A 124 0.44 -16.23 -19.92
N PHE A 125 1.21 -17.19 -20.47
CA PHE A 125 0.72 -18.49 -20.93
C PHE A 125 1.32 -19.64 -20.12
N GLY A 126 1.29 -19.52 -18.79
CA GLY A 126 1.80 -20.51 -17.83
C GLY A 126 3.28 -20.34 -17.48
N GLY A 127 3.80 -21.24 -16.63
CA GLY A 127 5.19 -21.20 -16.15
C GLY A 127 6.23 -21.40 -17.28
N PRO A 128 7.50 -21.07 -17.04
CA PRO A 128 8.56 -21.15 -18.07
C PRO A 128 8.71 -22.57 -18.61
N SER A 129 8.60 -23.59 -17.75
CA SER A 129 8.68 -25.01 -18.13
C SER A 129 7.33 -25.67 -18.45
N ASN A 130 6.20 -24.96 -18.28
CA ASN A 130 4.86 -25.51 -18.49
C ASN A 130 4.00 -24.53 -19.28
N PHE A 131 4.01 -24.68 -20.61
CA PHE A 131 3.22 -23.85 -21.52
C PHE A 131 1.74 -24.25 -21.49
N LEU A 132 0.87 -23.26 -21.33
CA LEU A 132 -0.57 -23.43 -21.41
C LEU A 132 -1.06 -22.87 -22.76
N PRO A 133 -1.48 -23.73 -23.70
CA PRO A 133 -1.98 -23.26 -24.98
C PRO A 133 -3.31 -22.50 -24.78
N PRO A 134 -3.53 -21.38 -25.49
CA PRO A 134 -4.83 -20.74 -25.55
C PRO A 134 -5.83 -21.56 -26.36
N GLU A 135 -7.10 -21.18 -26.25
CA GLU A 135 -8.24 -21.86 -26.86
C GLU A 135 -8.18 -21.86 -28.39
N ILE A 136 -7.57 -20.81 -28.98
CA ILE A 136 -7.36 -20.70 -30.43
C ILE A 136 -5.87 -20.50 -30.75
N PRO A 137 -5.32 -21.13 -31.81
CA PRO A 137 -3.90 -21.03 -32.16
C PRO A 137 -3.40 -19.60 -32.38
N GLN A 138 -4.25 -18.72 -32.90
CA GLN A 138 -3.91 -17.33 -33.22
C GLN A 138 -3.53 -16.50 -31.99
N LEU A 139 -3.98 -16.90 -30.80
CA LEU A 139 -3.62 -16.24 -29.54
C LEU A 139 -2.27 -16.73 -28.99
N SER A 140 -1.68 -17.78 -29.57
CA SER A 140 -0.41 -18.32 -29.10
C SER A 140 0.70 -17.26 -29.21
N PRO A 141 1.58 -17.12 -28.21
CA PRO A 141 2.71 -16.20 -28.27
C PRO A 141 3.70 -16.52 -29.41
N ASN A 142 3.63 -17.72 -29.98
CA ASN A 142 4.48 -18.15 -31.09
C ASN A 142 3.78 -18.05 -32.46
N ASN A 143 2.53 -17.60 -32.51
CA ASN A 143 1.79 -17.44 -33.75
C ASN A 143 2.38 -16.29 -34.59
N LEU A 144 2.63 -16.53 -35.88
CA LEU A 144 3.04 -15.47 -36.80
C LEU A 144 1.80 -14.77 -37.35
N VAL A 145 1.78 -13.44 -37.26
CA VAL A 145 0.74 -12.62 -37.88
C VAL A 145 1.24 -12.21 -39.26
N ASP A 146 0.66 -12.82 -40.29
CA ASP A 146 0.97 -12.58 -41.71
C ASP A 146 -0.07 -11.69 -42.40
N LYS A 147 -1.26 -11.57 -41.82
CA LYS A 147 -2.36 -10.73 -42.32
C LYS A 147 -2.23 -9.29 -41.88
N HIS A 148 -2.65 -8.38 -42.74
CA HIS A 148 -2.70 -6.96 -42.44
C HIS A 148 -3.70 -6.68 -41.31
N ILE A 149 -3.32 -5.79 -40.38
CA ILE A 149 -4.07 -5.50 -39.15
C ILE A 149 -5.53 -5.03 -39.38
N TRP A 150 -5.79 -4.43 -40.54
CA TRP A 150 -7.10 -3.90 -40.94
C TRP A 150 -7.87 -4.83 -41.90
N SER A 151 -7.40 -6.06 -42.12
CA SER A 151 -8.15 -7.04 -42.91
C SER A 151 -9.42 -7.44 -42.18
N SER A 152 -10.51 -7.70 -42.93
CA SER A 152 -11.81 -8.06 -42.35
C SER A 152 -11.71 -9.23 -41.37
N GLU A 153 -10.92 -10.25 -41.72
CA GLU A 153 -10.70 -11.42 -40.87
C GLU A 153 -10.02 -11.09 -39.54
N VAL A 154 -8.97 -10.26 -39.56
CA VAL A 154 -8.28 -9.83 -38.32
C VAL A 154 -9.22 -8.98 -37.46
N MET A 155 -10.02 -8.11 -38.07
CA MET A 155 -10.97 -7.26 -37.36
C MET A 155 -12.13 -8.06 -36.75
N GLU A 156 -12.71 -9.00 -37.48
CA GLU A 156 -13.75 -9.91 -36.99
C GLU A 156 -13.23 -10.76 -35.83
N LEU A 157 -12.03 -11.35 -35.97
CA LEU A 157 -11.46 -12.16 -34.90
C LEU A 157 -11.09 -11.31 -33.68
N ALA A 158 -10.54 -10.10 -33.88
CA ALA A 158 -10.28 -9.15 -32.79
C ALA A 158 -11.56 -8.78 -32.03
N TYR A 159 -12.67 -8.58 -32.73
CA TYR A 159 -13.98 -8.34 -32.13
C TYR A 159 -14.44 -9.56 -31.32
N CYS A 160 -14.33 -10.78 -31.86
CA CYS A 160 -14.69 -12.01 -31.16
C CYS A 160 -13.90 -12.21 -29.86
N VAL A 161 -12.57 -12.01 -29.88
CA VAL A 161 -11.73 -12.20 -28.67
C VAL A 161 -11.89 -11.07 -27.64
N ALA A 162 -12.51 -9.95 -28.01
CA ALA A 162 -12.84 -8.84 -27.13
C ALA A 162 -14.24 -8.94 -26.49
N ALA A 163 -15.04 -9.94 -26.88
CA ALA A 163 -16.39 -10.13 -26.39
C ALA A 163 -16.44 -10.38 -24.88
N CYS A 164 -17.51 -9.91 -24.24
CA CYS A 164 -17.65 -9.96 -22.78
C CYS A 164 -17.78 -11.39 -22.20
N ASN A 165 -18.18 -12.35 -23.02
CA ASN A 165 -18.34 -13.75 -22.67
C ASN A 165 -17.17 -14.63 -23.14
N TYR A 166 -16.14 -14.07 -23.80
CA TYR A 166 -15.03 -14.85 -24.34
C TYR A 166 -14.33 -15.68 -23.27
N GLU A 167 -14.21 -15.14 -22.06
CA GLU A 167 -13.48 -15.79 -20.97
C GLU A 167 -14.27 -16.90 -20.27
N ASN A 168 -15.55 -17.11 -20.64
CA ASN A 168 -16.38 -18.15 -20.05
C ASN A 168 -15.82 -19.54 -20.38
N ASN A 169 -15.61 -20.36 -19.35
CA ASN A 169 -15.02 -21.71 -19.46
C ASN A 169 -13.60 -21.73 -20.06
N THR A 170 -12.86 -20.62 -19.98
CA THR A 170 -11.46 -20.52 -20.39
C THR A 170 -10.52 -20.49 -19.19
N ASN A 171 -9.20 -20.52 -19.45
CA ASN A 171 -8.20 -20.32 -18.40
C ASN A 171 -7.80 -18.85 -18.18
N TRP A 172 -8.40 -17.89 -18.93
CA TRP A 172 -8.11 -16.47 -18.80
C TRP A 172 -8.45 -15.94 -17.40
N GLY A 173 -7.56 -15.11 -16.84
CA GLY A 173 -7.70 -14.59 -15.49
C GLY A 173 -7.31 -15.58 -14.39
N LEU A 174 -7.37 -16.88 -14.64
CA LEU A 174 -7.04 -17.92 -13.65
C LEU A 174 -5.61 -18.45 -13.80
N LYS A 175 -5.25 -18.89 -15.02
CA LYS A 175 -3.94 -19.46 -15.36
C LYS A 175 -3.31 -18.83 -16.61
N ILE A 176 -4.09 -18.12 -17.42
CA ILE A 176 -3.61 -17.34 -18.58
C ILE A 176 -3.90 -15.85 -18.36
N GLY A 177 -3.00 -14.97 -18.79
CA GLY A 177 -3.14 -13.53 -18.67
C GLY A 177 -2.90 -12.97 -17.26
N VAL A 178 -3.29 -11.72 -17.07
CA VAL A 178 -3.33 -11.02 -15.77
C VAL A 178 -4.30 -11.74 -14.84
N ARG A 179 -3.89 -11.99 -13.60
CA ARG A 179 -4.59 -12.85 -12.64
C ARG A 179 -5.73 -12.10 -11.95
N TYR A 180 -6.89 -12.74 -11.87
CA TYR A 180 -8.08 -12.26 -11.15
C TYR A 180 -8.10 -12.75 -9.71
N GLY A 181 -8.85 -12.05 -8.84
CA GLY A 181 -9.12 -12.49 -7.47
C GLY A 181 -8.57 -11.58 -6.38
N SER A 182 -8.03 -10.42 -6.73
CA SER A 182 -7.63 -9.38 -5.79
C SER A 182 -7.81 -7.99 -6.41
N LEU A 183 -8.05 -6.98 -5.57
CA LEU A 183 -8.02 -5.56 -5.96
C LEU A 183 -6.62 -5.03 -6.33
N VAL A 184 -5.55 -5.79 -6.02
CA VAL A 184 -4.17 -5.50 -6.45
C VAL A 184 -3.74 -6.55 -7.46
N GLU A 185 -4.36 -6.51 -8.66
CA GLU A 185 -4.08 -7.50 -9.71
C GLU A 185 -2.62 -7.50 -10.16
N ASP A 186 -1.95 -6.36 -10.00
CA ASP A 186 -0.56 -6.15 -10.33
C ASP A 186 0.36 -6.99 -9.44
N TYR A 187 0.30 -6.75 -8.13
CA TYR A 187 0.99 -7.51 -7.10
C TYR A 187 0.66 -9.00 -7.23
N PHE A 188 -0.63 -9.33 -7.38
CA PHE A 188 -1.06 -10.71 -7.46
C PHE A 188 -0.56 -11.41 -8.73
N THR A 189 -0.57 -10.75 -9.88
CA THR A 189 -0.04 -11.31 -11.14
C THR A 189 1.45 -11.52 -11.05
N GLY A 190 2.22 -10.51 -10.61
CA GLY A 190 3.67 -10.63 -10.45
C GLY A 190 4.05 -11.76 -9.49
N TYR A 191 3.37 -11.84 -8.35
CA TYR A 191 3.52 -12.92 -7.37
C TYR A 191 3.24 -14.31 -7.96
N ARG A 192 2.11 -14.46 -8.66
CA ARG A 192 1.71 -15.74 -9.27
C ARG A 192 2.69 -16.19 -10.35
N LEU A 193 3.19 -15.27 -11.18
CA LEU A 193 4.21 -15.58 -12.18
C LEU A 193 5.49 -16.09 -11.54
N GLN A 194 5.96 -15.45 -10.46
CA GLN A 194 7.16 -15.91 -9.76
C GLN A 194 6.95 -17.27 -9.07
N CYS A 195 5.78 -17.50 -8.47
CA CYS A 195 5.42 -18.83 -7.95
C CYS A 195 5.36 -19.91 -9.03
N GLU A 196 5.11 -19.54 -10.28
CA GLU A 196 5.12 -20.45 -11.43
C GLU A 196 6.54 -20.70 -11.98
N GLY A 197 7.55 -20.03 -11.43
CA GLY A 197 8.97 -20.21 -11.74
C GLY A 197 9.59 -19.11 -12.61
N TRP A 198 8.83 -18.07 -12.97
CA TRP A 198 9.38 -16.91 -13.66
C TRP A 198 10.25 -16.07 -12.72
N LYS A 199 11.29 -15.44 -13.26
CA LYS A 199 12.08 -14.40 -12.61
C LYS A 199 11.69 -13.03 -13.16
N SER A 200 11.99 -11.99 -12.41
CA SER A 200 11.91 -10.60 -12.90
C SER A 200 13.21 -9.86 -12.67
N ILE A 201 13.33 -8.69 -13.29
CA ILE A 201 14.45 -7.77 -13.09
C ILE A 201 13.90 -6.42 -12.70
N PHE A 202 14.50 -5.81 -11.69
CA PHE A 202 14.28 -4.41 -11.36
C PHE A 202 15.35 -3.53 -11.99
N CYS A 203 14.97 -2.69 -12.95
CA CYS A 203 15.88 -1.79 -13.66
C CYS A 203 15.71 -0.36 -13.15
N HIS A 204 16.69 0.14 -12.40
CA HIS A 204 16.68 1.48 -11.81
C HIS A 204 17.76 2.36 -12.45
N PRO A 205 17.51 2.96 -13.63
CA PRO A 205 18.47 3.88 -14.25
C PRO A 205 18.54 5.24 -13.53
N ASP A 206 19.69 5.91 -13.60
CA ASP A 206 19.89 7.26 -13.02
C ASP A 206 18.87 8.29 -13.53
N ARG A 207 18.58 8.25 -14.83
CA ARG A 207 17.47 9.00 -15.41
C ARG A 207 16.20 8.17 -15.26
N ALA A 208 15.22 8.70 -14.53
CA ALA A 208 13.90 8.11 -14.38
C ALA A 208 13.33 7.65 -15.74
N ALA A 209 13.00 6.37 -15.84
CA ALA A 209 12.42 5.79 -17.05
C ALA A 209 10.99 6.32 -17.30
N PHE A 210 10.20 6.35 -16.23
CA PHE A 210 8.82 6.81 -16.21
C PHE A 210 8.60 7.79 -15.07
N TYR A 211 7.63 8.67 -15.24
CA TYR A 211 7.15 9.56 -14.18
C TYR A 211 5.64 9.47 -14.09
N GLY A 212 5.12 9.50 -12.87
CA GLY A 212 3.70 9.57 -12.58
C GLY A 212 3.27 10.94 -12.04
N ASP A 213 1.97 11.20 -12.12
CA ASP A 213 1.32 12.23 -11.35
C ASP A 213 0.96 11.73 -9.94
N ILE A 214 0.90 12.64 -8.97
CA ILE A 214 0.55 12.31 -7.58
C ILE A 214 -0.80 12.89 -7.17
N PRO A 215 -1.49 12.24 -6.23
CA PRO A 215 -2.58 12.88 -5.52
C PRO A 215 -2.02 14.04 -4.67
N ILE A 216 -2.66 15.21 -4.78
CA ILE A 216 -2.37 16.41 -3.97
C ILE A 216 -3.34 16.57 -2.80
N ASN A 217 -4.21 15.58 -2.57
CA ASN A 217 -5.21 15.54 -1.52
C ASN A 217 -5.03 14.29 -0.65
N LEU A 218 -5.00 14.48 0.68
CA LEU A 218 -4.81 13.39 1.64
C LEU A 218 -5.91 12.33 1.55
N VAL A 219 -7.18 12.71 1.33
CA VAL A 219 -8.28 11.72 1.22
C VAL A 219 -8.08 10.79 0.02
N GLU A 220 -7.55 11.30 -1.09
CA GLU A 220 -7.27 10.48 -2.27
C GLU A 220 -6.13 9.49 -2.00
N VAL A 221 -5.05 9.95 -1.36
CA VAL A 221 -3.93 9.09 -0.90
C VAL A 221 -4.47 7.96 -0.03
N LEU A 222 -5.24 8.29 1.01
CA LEU A 222 -5.74 7.30 1.95
C LEU A 222 -6.74 6.32 1.32
N ASN A 223 -7.59 6.77 0.40
CA ASN A 223 -8.48 5.86 -0.33
C ASN A 223 -7.72 4.93 -1.29
N GLN A 224 -6.65 5.41 -1.91
CA GLN A 224 -5.75 4.55 -2.70
C GLN A 224 -5.09 3.50 -1.81
N ASN A 225 -4.47 3.90 -0.70
CA ASN A 225 -3.84 2.95 0.24
C ASN A 225 -4.86 1.98 0.86
N LYS A 226 -6.11 2.40 1.08
CA LYS A 226 -7.19 1.52 1.57
C LYS A 226 -7.49 0.41 0.55
N ARG A 227 -7.55 0.73 -0.74
CA ARG A 227 -7.75 -0.28 -1.81
C ARG A 227 -6.59 -1.26 -1.86
N TRP A 228 -5.36 -0.78 -1.75
CA TRP A 228 -4.18 -1.65 -1.64
C TRP A 228 -4.29 -2.56 -0.43
N ALA A 229 -4.68 -2.02 0.72
CA ALA A 229 -4.82 -2.80 1.94
C ALA A 229 -5.82 -3.95 1.80
N ILE A 230 -6.98 -3.70 1.21
CA ILE A 230 -7.98 -4.74 0.94
C ILE A 230 -7.41 -5.79 0.00
N GLY A 231 -6.85 -5.38 -1.14
CA GLY A 231 -6.31 -6.32 -2.13
C GLY A 231 -5.17 -7.18 -1.61
N LEU A 232 -4.26 -6.59 -0.82
CA LEU A 232 -3.14 -7.31 -0.21
C LEU A 232 -3.63 -8.38 0.78
N LEU A 233 -4.63 -8.05 1.60
CA LEU A 233 -5.26 -9.01 2.50
C LEU A 233 -6.02 -10.11 1.74
N GLU A 234 -6.69 -9.78 0.63
CA GLU A 234 -7.32 -10.77 -0.25
C GLU A 234 -6.29 -11.80 -0.74
N VAL A 235 -5.07 -11.37 -1.11
CA VAL A 235 -4.00 -12.32 -1.48
C VAL A 235 -3.49 -13.08 -0.26
N ALA A 236 -3.21 -12.37 0.85
CA ALA A 236 -2.63 -12.92 2.07
C ALA A 236 -3.45 -14.07 2.67
N PHE A 237 -4.78 -13.96 2.63
CA PHE A 237 -5.73 -14.95 3.13
C PHE A 237 -6.37 -15.83 2.04
N SER A 238 -5.88 -15.75 0.80
CA SER A 238 -6.30 -16.67 -0.26
C SER A 238 -5.64 -18.04 -0.14
N LYS A 239 -6.10 -19.01 -0.95
CA LYS A 239 -5.39 -20.29 -1.20
C LYS A 239 -3.97 -20.12 -1.74
N PHE A 240 -3.63 -18.92 -2.20
CA PHE A 240 -2.30 -18.56 -2.70
C PHE A 240 -1.53 -17.70 -1.69
N SER A 241 -1.80 -17.82 -0.39
CA SER A 241 -1.10 -17.05 0.65
C SER A 241 0.43 -17.09 0.48
N PRO A 242 1.13 -15.94 0.55
CA PRO A 242 2.59 -15.88 0.45
C PRO A 242 3.32 -16.71 1.50
N ILE A 243 2.77 -16.82 2.72
CA ILE A 243 3.41 -17.56 3.83
C ILE A 243 3.43 -19.06 3.57
N THR A 244 2.37 -19.61 2.99
CA THR A 244 2.24 -21.06 2.74
C THR A 244 2.57 -21.41 1.30
N PHE A 245 1.71 -21.01 0.36
CA PHE A 245 1.87 -21.30 -1.06
C PHE A 245 3.13 -20.63 -1.63
N GLY A 246 3.36 -19.35 -1.32
CA GLY A 246 4.49 -18.58 -1.83
C GLY A 246 5.83 -19.11 -1.36
N THR A 247 5.98 -19.32 -0.04
CA THR A 247 7.18 -19.92 0.56
C THR A 247 7.49 -21.30 -0.01
N ARG A 248 6.46 -22.14 -0.23
CA ARG A 248 6.64 -23.45 -0.86
C ARG A 248 7.11 -23.34 -2.32
N ALA A 249 6.60 -22.36 -3.05
CA ALA A 249 6.89 -22.21 -4.48
C ALA A 249 8.23 -21.52 -4.78
N MET A 250 8.59 -20.49 -4.00
CA MET A 250 9.74 -19.62 -4.28
C MET A 250 10.84 -19.68 -3.21
N GLY A 251 10.62 -20.41 -2.12
CA GLY A 251 11.51 -20.45 -0.96
C GLY A 251 11.19 -19.39 0.11
N PRO A 252 11.78 -19.51 1.31
CA PRO A 252 11.40 -18.73 2.48
C PRO A 252 11.68 -17.24 2.37
N LEU A 253 12.79 -16.82 1.75
CA LEU A 253 13.14 -15.40 1.65
C LEU A 253 12.19 -14.65 0.71
N MET A 254 11.89 -15.22 -0.46
CA MET A 254 10.95 -14.60 -1.40
C MET A 254 9.51 -14.67 -0.87
N GLY A 255 9.14 -15.81 -0.26
CA GLY A 255 7.87 -15.95 0.45
C GLY A 255 7.68 -14.86 1.52
N LEU A 256 8.72 -14.58 2.32
CA LEU A 256 8.71 -13.52 3.32
C LEU A 256 8.62 -12.11 2.71
N ALA A 257 9.34 -11.83 1.61
CA ALA A 257 9.27 -10.53 0.94
C ALA A 257 7.85 -10.22 0.43
N TYR A 258 7.18 -11.20 -0.19
CA TYR A 258 5.77 -11.07 -0.57
C TYR A 258 4.85 -11.04 0.66
N ALA A 259 5.10 -11.86 1.69
CA ALA A 259 4.30 -11.84 2.91
C ALA A 259 4.36 -10.48 3.61
N HIS A 260 5.54 -9.84 3.68
CA HIS A 260 5.69 -8.51 4.24
C HIS A 260 4.73 -7.52 3.59
N SER A 261 4.66 -7.49 2.25
CA SER A 261 3.72 -6.67 1.50
C SER A 261 2.26 -7.11 1.70
N GLY A 262 1.97 -8.41 1.61
CA GLY A 262 0.61 -8.95 1.72
C GLY A 262 -0.05 -8.71 3.09
N PHE A 263 0.73 -8.82 4.16
CA PHE A 263 0.26 -8.62 5.54
C PHE A 263 0.48 -7.20 6.06
N TRP A 264 1.04 -6.31 5.25
CA TRP A 264 1.30 -4.91 5.60
C TRP A 264 0.11 -4.19 6.27
N PRO A 265 -1.15 -4.40 5.86
CA PRO A 265 -2.28 -3.72 6.49
C PRO A 265 -2.52 -4.10 7.95
N ILE A 266 -2.05 -5.27 8.40
CA ILE A 266 -2.22 -5.72 9.80
C ILE A 266 -1.48 -4.81 10.80
N TRP A 267 -0.49 -4.03 10.34
CA TRP A 267 0.15 -3.00 11.16
C TRP A 267 -0.83 -1.98 11.74
N SER A 268 -2.05 -1.84 11.19
CA SER A 268 -3.10 -1.03 11.81
C SER A 268 -3.42 -1.46 13.25
N VAL A 269 -3.30 -2.75 13.57
CA VAL A 269 -3.60 -3.28 14.91
C VAL A 269 -2.60 -2.74 15.95
N PRO A 270 -1.28 -3.00 15.86
CA PRO A 270 -0.34 -2.45 16.82
C PRO A 270 -0.31 -0.92 16.77
N ILE A 271 -0.40 -0.27 15.61
CA ILE A 271 -0.44 1.20 15.54
C ILE A 271 -1.63 1.75 16.32
N THR A 272 -2.82 1.17 16.17
CA THR A 272 -4.01 1.58 16.92
C THR A 272 -3.83 1.31 18.41
N SER A 273 -3.30 0.15 18.80
CA SER A 273 -3.02 -0.16 20.20
C SER A 273 -2.07 0.86 20.84
N TYR A 274 -0.95 1.18 20.20
CA TYR A 274 0.03 2.14 20.72
C TYR A 274 -0.45 3.60 20.67
N ALA A 275 -1.42 3.93 19.80
CA ALA A 275 -2.01 5.26 19.72
C ALA A 275 -3.00 5.57 20.84
N PHE A 276 -3.58 4.55 21.49
CA PHE A 276 -4.61 4.72 22.52
C PHE A 276 -4.28 4.07 23.86
N LEU A 277 -3.73 2.85 23.91
CA LEU A 277 -3.57 2.11 25.16
C LEU A 277 -2.58 2.78 26.15
N PRO A 278 -1.36 3.19 25.76
CA PRO A 278 -0.45 3.92 26.65
C PRO A 278 -1.03 5.22 27.21
N GLN A 279 -1.80 5.93 26.40
CA GLN A 279 -2.39 7.23 26.72
C GLN A 279 -3.57 7.06 27.69
N LEU A 280 -4.45 6.08 27.44
CA LEU A 280 -5.57 5.77 28.33
C LEU A 280 -5.08 5.26 29.68
N THR A 281 -4.02 4.44 29.70
CA THR A 281 -3.42 3.95 30.95
C THR A 281 -2.74 5.09 31.73
N LEU A 282 -2.05 6.01 31.03
CA LEU A 282 -1.48 7.23 31.63
C LEU A 282 -2.55 8.11 32.29
N LEU A 283 -3.68 8.33 31.60
CA LEU A 283 -4.81 9.10 32.15
C LEU A 283 -5.47 8.45 33.38
N ASN A 284 -5.29 7.14 33.55
CA ASN A 284 -5.83 6.38 34.66
C ASN A 284 -4.78 6.06 35.75
N GLY A 285 -3.56 6.61 35.65
CA GLY A 285 -2.49 6.37 36.61
C GLY A 285 -1.98 4.92 36.63
N VAL A 286 -2.17 4.17 35.53
CA VAL A 286 -1.71 2.78 35.40
C VAL A 286 -0.42 2.76 34.58
N THR A 287 0.66 2.24 35.16
CA THR A 287 1.94 2.05 34.49
C THR A 287 2.01 0.67 33.82
N ILE A 288 2.29 0.64 32.51
CA ILE A 288 2.36 -0.60 31.71
C ILE A 288 3.74 -0.87 31.10
N PHE A 289 4.72 -0.01 31.39
CA PHE A 289 6.11 -0.12 30.92
C PHE A 289 7.06 -0.19 32.12
N PRO A 290 8.28 -0.74 31.93
CA PRO A 290 9.29 -0.75 32.98
C PRO A 290 9.67 0.66 33.40
N LYS A 291 10.08 0.80 34.66
CA LYS A 291 10.61 2.06 35.18
C LYS A 291 11.95 2.37 34.54
N VAL A 292 12.30 3.65 34.45
CA VAL A 292 13.61 4.09 33.91
C VAL A 292 14.80 3.47 34.68
N SER A 293 14.62 3.22 35.97
CA SER A 293 15.62 2.58 36.84
C SER A 293 15.77 1.07 36.63
N GLU A 294 14.84 0.42 35.91
CA GLU A 294 14.88 -1.02 35.66
C GLU A 294 15.71 -1.34 34.40
N PRO A 295 16.54 -2.42 34.42
CA PRO A 295 17.38 -2.78 33.28
C PRO A 295 16.60 -3.00 31.97
N TRP A 296 15.35 -3.48 32.06
CA TRP A 296 14.49 -3.71 30.90
C TRP A 296 14.17 -2.44 30.11
N PHE A 297 14.20 -1.26 30.74
CA PHE A 297 14.02 0.01 30.04
C PHE A 297 15.05 0.20 28.91
N LEU A 298 16.30 -0.24 29.11
CA LEU A 298 17.35 -0.15 28.11
C LEU A 298 17.04 -0.97 26.84
N LEU A 299 16.32 -2.09 26.97
CA LEU A 299 15.87 -2.87 25.83
C LEU A 299 14.89 -2.07 24.95
N TYR A 300 13.94 -1.36 25.56
CA TYR A 300 12.99 -0.51 24.81
C TYR A 300 13.70 0.64 24.10
N VAL A 301 14.67 1.27 24.77
CA VAL A 301 15.50 2.32 24.16
C VAL A 301 16.28 1.77 22.97
N TYR A 302 16.93 0.61 23.12
CA TYR A 302 17.67 -0.04 22.04
C TYR A 302 16.77 -0.40 20.86
N LEU A 303 15.59 -0.99 21.10
CA LEU A 303 14.65 -1.36 20.04
C LEU A 303 14.10 -0.13 19.30
N PHE A 304 13.73 0.92 20.03
CA PHE A 304 13.22 2.15 19.43
C PHE A 304 14.30 2.85 18.58
N LEU A 305 15.49 3.08 19.16
CA LEU A 305 16.59 3.72 18.45
C LEU A 305 17.07 2.87 17.27
N GLY A 306 17.23 1.55 17.46
CA GLY A 306 17.65 0.65 16.40
C GLY A 306 16.70 0.68 15.21
N ALA A 307 15.38 0.56 15.45
CA ALA A 307 14.39 0.58 14.39
C ALA A 307 14.35 1.93 13.65
N TYR A 308 14.30 3.06 14.37
CA TYR A 308 14.22 4.38 13.75
C TYR A 308 15.53 4.82 13.08
N ILE A 309 16.69 4.47 13.64
CA ILE A 309 17.99 4.77 13.03
C ILE A 309 18.16 3.95 11.75
N GLN A 310 17.86 2.65 11.78
CA GLN A 310 17.91 1.82 10.57
C GLN A 310 16.96 2.37 9.51
N ASP A 311 15.71 2.67 9.89
CA ASP A 311 14.71 3.18 8.96
C ASP A 311 15.13 4.51 8.33
N PHE A 312 15.68 5.43 9.14
CA PHE A 312 16.24 6.69 8.69
C PHE A 312 17.42 6.50 7.73
N LEU A 313 18.36 5.61 8.06
CA LEU A 313 19.53 5.34 7.23
C LEU A 313 19.13 4.77 5.86
N ASP A 314 18.25 3.77 5.83
CA ASP A 314 17.72 3.21 4.58
C ASP A 314 17.09 4.29 3.71
N PHE A 315 16.29 5.17 4.33
CA PHE A 315 15.57 6.22 3.62
C PHE A 315 16.52 7.28 3.02
N VAL A 316 17.53 7.71 3.78
CA VAL A 316 18.53 8.69 3.34
C VAL A 316 19.48 8.09 2.30
N LEU A 317 19.91 6.84 2.47
CA LEU A 317 20.74 6.13 1.48
C LEU A 317 20.02 5.97 0.15
N ALA A 318 18.69 5.88 0.16
CA ALA A 318 17.87 5.92 -1.05
C ALA A 318 17.71 7.34 -1.65
N GLY A 319 18.37 8.38 -1.13
CA GLY A 319 18.26 9.76 -1.60
C GLY A 319 17.12 10.57 -0.95
N GLY A 320 16.59 10.11 0.17
CA GLY A 320 15.64 10.87 1.00
C GLY A 320 16.32 11.95 1.84
N THR A 321 15.52 12.90 2.35
CA THR A 321 15.97 13.91 3.33
C THR A 321 15.33 13.66 4.68
N PHE A 322 15.88 14.24 5.76
CA PHE A 322 15.30 14.13 7.10
C PHE A 322 13.84 14.56 7.16
N TYR A 323 13.47 15.69 6.53
CA TYR A 323 12.08 16.17 6.53
C TYR A 323 11.14 15.22 5.79
N ARG A 324 11.60 14.63 4.69
CA ARG A 324 10.82 13.64 3.92
C ARG A 324 10.65 12.34 4.71
N TRP A 325 11.71 11.89 5.38
CA TRP A 325 11.66 10.73 6.26
C TRP A 325 10.67 10.95 7.42
N TRP A 326 10.72 12.11 8.09
CA TRP A 326 9.79 12.41 9.18
C TRP A 326 8.34 12.46 8.70
N ASN A 327 8.09 12.99 7.49
CA ASN A 327 6.76 12.95 6.88
C ASN A 327 6.33 11.53 6.50
N ASP A 328 7.25 10.66 6.08
CA ASP A 328 6.98 9.23 5.85
C ASP A 328 6.58 8.53 7.15
N GLN A 329 7.27 8.80 8.26
CA GLN A 329 6.88 8.31 9.60
C GLN A 329 5.48 8.81 10.01
N ARG A 330 5.21 10.10 9.82
CA ARG A 330 3.88 10.67 10.07
C ARG A 330 2.81 9.98 9.22
N MET A 331 3.07 9.79 7.94
CA MET A 331 2.15 9.14 7.01
C MET A 331 1.98 7.66 7.31
N TRP A 332 2.99 6.97 7.83
CA TRP A 332 2.87 5.59 8.30
C TRP A 332 1.84 5.47 9.44
N ILE A 333 1.89 6.37 10.44
CA ILE A 333 0.89 6.44 11.52
C ILE A 333 -0.49 6.81 10.97
N ILE A 334 -0.57 7.81 10.09
CA ILE A 334 -1.83 8.23 9.47
C ILE A 334 -2.45 7.07 8.70
N ARG A 335 -1.70 6.38 7.82
CA ARG A 335 -2.18 5.22 7.06
C ARG A 335 -2.62 4.08 7.99
N GLY A 336 -1.86 3.83 9.06
CA GLY A 336 -2.19 2.82 10.08
C GLY A 336 -3.55 3.04 10.75
N LEU A 337 -3.79 4.26 11.24
CA LEU A 337 -5.03 4.64 11.92
C LEU A 337 -6.21 4.89 10.97
N SER A 338 -5.97 4.97 9.66
CA SER A 338 -7.02 5.25 8.67
C SER A 338 -7.11 4.16 7.61
N SER A 339 -6.38 4.28 6.50
CA SER A 339 -6.49 3.41 5.32
C SER A 339 -6.32 1.93 5.66
N TYR A 340 -5.36 1.58 6.52
CA TYR A 340 -5.10 0.19 6.89
C TYR A 340 -6.16 -0.34 7.84
N LEU A 341 -6.54 0.44 8.87
CA LEU A 341 -7.60 0.08 9.80
C LEU A 341 -8.93 -0.15 9.08
N PHE A 342 -9.35 0.80 8.23
CA PHE A 342 -10.58 0.68 7.46
C PHE A 342 -10.49 -0.39 6.38
N GLY A 343 -9.32 -0.58 5.76
CA GLY A 343 -9.09 -1.66 4.80
C GLY A 343 -9.19 -3.04 5.44
N LEU A 344 -8.61 -3.21 6.63
CA LEU A 344 -8.70 -4.44 7.42
C LEU A 344 -10.14 -4.73 7.86
N ILE A 345 -10.86 -3.73 8.38
CA ILE A 345 -12.27 -3.88 8.74
C ILE A 345 -13.10 -4.28 7.51
N GLU A 346 -12.94 -3.58 6.39
CA GLU A 346 -13.69 -3.88 5.17
C GLU A 346 -13.38 -5.29 4.65
N PHE A 347 -12.11 -5.69 4.66
CA PHE A 347 -11.69 -7.04 4.30
C PHE A 347 -12.35 -8.09 5.22
N LEU A 348 -12.32 -7.92 6.54
CA LEU A 348 -12.92 -8.86 7.50
C LEU A 348 -14.44 -8.97 7.36
N LEU A 349 -15.12 -7.85 7.06
CA LEU A 349 -16.55 -7.84 6.76
C LEU A 349 -16.84 -8.63 5.49
N LYS A 350 -16.11 -8.37 4.39
CA LYS A 350 -16.24 -9.14 3.13
C LYS A 350 -15.96 -10.62 3.33
N TYR A 351 -14.90 -10.95 4.06
CA TYR A 351 -14.50 -12.32 4.36
C TYR A 351 -15.59 -13.05 5.17
N SER A 352 -16.30 -12.33 6.04
CA SER A 352 -17.46 -12.84 6.80
C SER A 352 -18.78 -12.83 6.00
N GLY A 353 -18.75 -12.50 4.70
CA GLY A 353 -19.95 -12.45 3.85
C GLY A 353 -20.83 -11.21 4.04
N ILE A 354 -20.37 -10.19 4.76
CA ILE A 354 -21.11 -8.94 4.98
C ILE A 354 -20.83 -7.98 3.82
N SER A 355 -21.90 -7.50 3.17
CA SER A 355 -21.79 -6.51 2.09
C SER A 355 -21.18 -5.21 2.61
N THR A 356 -20.13 -4.75 1.94
CA THR A 356 -19.48 -3.47 2.21
C THR A 356 -19.80 -2.48 1.09
N HIS A 357 -19.74 -1.19 1.39
CA HIS A 357 -19.99 -0.17 0.37
C HIS A 357 -19.01 -0.31 -0.80
N GLY A 358 -19.54 -0.13 -2.02
CA GLY A 358 -18.82 -0.33 -3.26
C GLY A 358 -17.68 0.67 -3.49
N PHE A 359 -16.91 0.36 -4.51
CA PHE A 359 -15.77 1.13 -5.00
C PHE A 359 -16.14 2.60 -5.28
N ASN A 360 -15.60 3.55 -4.51
CA ASN A 360 -15.70 4.97 -4.80
C ASN A 360 -14.51 5.42 -5.66
N LEU A 361 -14.81 5.92 -6.86
CA LEU A 361 -13.84 6.61 -7.71
C LEU A 361 -13.50 7.96 -7.09
N THR A 362 -12.22 8.30 -7.00
CA THR A 362 -11.75 9.63 -6.60
C THR A 362 -11.91 10.60 -7.76
N SER A 363 -12.51 11.77 -7.51
CA SER A 363 -12.64 12.83 -8.50
C SER A 363 -11.34 13.64 -8.58
N LYS A 364 -10.60 13.54 -9.69
CA LYS A 364 -9.35 14.29 -9.93
C LYS A 364 -9.57 15.78 -10.26
N VAL A 365 -10.59 16.45 -9.70
CA VAL A 365 -10.85 17.87 -9.97
C VAL A 365 -9.87 18.72 -9.14
N LEU A 366 -8.99 19.43 -9.83
CA LEU A 366 -8.03 20.35 -9.21
C LEU A 366 -8.72 21.64 -8.76
N ASP A 367 -8.69 21.89 -7.46
CA ASP A 367 -8.94 23.20 -6.86
C ASP A 367 -7.59 23.92 -6.70
N GLU A 368 -7.45 25.11 -7.30
CA GLU A 368 -6.21 25.91 -7.25
C GLU A 368 -5.79 26.23 -5.80
N ASP A 369 -6.75 26.39 -4.90
CA ASP A 369 -6.47 26.63 -3.49
C ASP A 369 -5.87 25.38 -2.82
N GLN A 370 -6.29 24.18 -3.20
CA GLN A 370 -5.70 22.92 -2.72
C GLN A 370 -4.27 22.77 -3.21
N ARG A 371 -4.02 23.09 -4.49
CA ARG A 371 -2.68 23.04 -5.08
C ARG A 371 -1.72 23.98 -4.37
N LYS A 372 -2.13 25.23 -4.11
CA LYS A 372 -1.32 26.20 -3.37
C LYS A 372 -0.93 25.71 -1.98
N ARG A 373 -1.89 25.11 -1.25
CA ARG A 373 -1.62 24.52 0.07
C ARG A 373 -0.63 23.35 -0.01
N TYR A 374 -0.81 22.48 -1.00
CA TYR A 374 0.09 21.36 -1.23
C TYR A 374 1.53 21.84 -1.51
N GLU A 375 1.70 22.83 -2.39
CA GLU A 375 3.02 23.42 -2.70
C GLU A 375 3.69 24.06 -1.47
N GLN A 376 2.89 24.64 -0.57
CA GLN A 376 3.35 25.22 0.70
C GLN A 376 3.71 24.19 1.78
N GLY A 377 3.44 22.90 1.57
CA GLY A 377 3.70 21.87 2.57
C GLY A 377 2.59 21.68 3.60
N THR A 378 1.38 22.14 3.30
CA THR A 378 0.23 22.08 4.22
C THR A 378 -0.68 20.90 3.86
N MET A 379 -0.95 20.03 4.83
CA MET A 379 -1.84 18.86 4.64
C MET A 379 -3.32 19.29 4.50
N GLU A 380 -4.04 18.64 3.59
CA GLU A 380 -5.43 18.91 3.24
C GLU A 380 -6.38 17.97 4.02
N PHE A 381 -7.19 18.53 4.93
CA PHE A 381 -8.16 17.77 5.71
C PHE A 381 -9.63 18.18 5.44
N GLY A 382 -9.86 19.11 4.51
CA GLY A 382 -11.16 19.73 4.26
C GLY A 382 -12.23 18.78 3.78
N VAL A 383 -11.84 17.77 3.01
CA VAL A 383 -12.76 16.81 2.40
C VAL A 383 -13.34 15.89 3.49
N PRO A 384 -14.67 15.90 3.73
CA PRO A 384 -15.28 15.06 4.74
C PRO A 384 -15.04 13.57 4.48
N SER A 385 -14.43 12.89 5.44
CA SER A 385 -14.14 11.46 5.34
C SER A 385 -14.13 10.80 6.73
N PRO A 386 -14.72 9.60 6.89
CA PRO A 386 -14.64 8.84 8.13
C PRO A 386 -13.20 8.43 8.47
N LEU A 387 -12.30 8.38 7.47
CA LEU A 387 -10.89 8.08 7.63
C LEU A 387 -10.18 9.06 8.58
N PHE A 388 -10.71 10.27 8.75
CA PHE A 388 -10.15 11.30 9.63
C PHE A 388 -10.62 11.17 11.08
N VAL A 389 -11.63 10.36 11.39
CA VAL A 389 -12.15 10.21 12.75
C VAL A 389 -11.09 9.58 13.67
N PRO A 390 -10.49 8.41 13.39
CA PRO A 390 -9.50 7.83 14.31
C PRO A 390 -8.23 8.68 14.43
N LEU A 391 -7.82 9.37 13.35
CA LEU A 391 -6.70 10.32 13.38
C LEU A 391 -6.95 11.45 14.38
N THR A 392 -8.15 12.04 14.31
CA THR A 392 -8.57 13.11 15.21
C THR A 392 -8.69 12.60 16.64
N MET A 393 -9.21 11.39 16.85
CA MET A 393 -9.28 10.75 18.17
C MET A 393 -7.87 10.56 18.76
N ALA A 394 -6.94 10.01 17.98
CA ALA A 394 -5.56 9.79 18.42
C ALA A 394 -4.88 11.12 18.76
N ALA A 395 -5.05 12.16 17.93
CA ALA A 395 -4.51 13.48 18.20
C ALA A 395 -5.03 14.04 19.54
N ILE A 396 -6.34 13.99 19.80
CA ILE A 396 -6.94 14.48 21.04
C ILE A 396 -6.42 13.69 22.25
N VAL A 397 -6.44 12.35 22.19
CA VAL A 397 -6.03 11.48 23.30
C VAL A 397 -4.55 11.67 23.64
N ASN A 398 -3.67 11.76 22.63
CA ASN A 398 -2.25 11.99 22.84
C ASN A 398 -1.99 13.35 23.48
N LEU A 399 -2.67 14.42 23.04
CA LEU A 399 -2.52 15.75 23.62
C LEU A 399 -2.97 15.81 25.08
N VAL A 400 -4.16 15.27 25.37
CA VAL A 400 -4.73 15.26 26.73
C VAL A 400 -3.88 14.41 27.66
N ALA A 401 -3.47 13.22 27.23
CA ALA A 401 -2.62 12.34 28.04
C ALA A 401 -1.23 12.93 28.28
N PHE A 402 -0.62 13.58 27.28
CA PHE A 402 0.67 14.23 27.44
C PHE A 402 0.59 15.41 28.43
N ALA A 403 -0.42 16.26 28.30
CA ALA A 403 -0.66 17.36 29.25
C ALA A 403 -0.94 16.83 30.67
N TRP A 404 -1.75 15.77 30.80
CA TRP A 404 -2.04 15.14 32.08
C TRP A 404 -0.79 14.53 32.73
N GLY A 405 0.05 13.84 31.96
CA GLY A 405 1.31 13.29 32.45
C GLY A 405 2.23 14.37 33.03
N HIS A 406 2.32 15.53 32.37
CA HIS A 406 3.04 16.67 32.94
C HIS A 406 2.42 17.16 34.25
N ILE A 407 1.09 17.30 34.32
CA ILE A 407 0.39 17.71 35.55
C ILE A 407 0.67 16.73 36.70
N GLU A 408 0.64 15.42 36.44
CA GLU A 408 0.95 14.39 37.45
C GLU A 408 2.40 14.46 37.93
N VAL A 409 3.35 14.73 37.03
CA VAL A 409 4.76 14.95 37.40
C VAL A 409 4.91 16.21 38.26
N PHE A 410 4.20 17.29 37.95
CA PHE A 410 4.25 18.53 38.74
C PHE A 410 3.55 18.41 40.10
N ARG A 411 2.48 17.63 40.20
CA ARG A 411 1.73 17.39 41.45
C ARG A 411 2.42 16.37 42.37
N GLY A 412 3.16 15.43 41.79
CA GLY A 412 3.87 14.39 42.52
C GLY A 412 5.12 14.92 43.21
N ASN A 413 5.09 15.00 44.54
CA ASN A 413 6.20 15.54 45.35
C ASN A 413 7.45 14.62 45.45
N ASN A 414 7.64 13.65 44.53
CA ASN A 414 8.75 12.69 44.55
C ASN A 414 9.17 12.24 43.14
N ASN A 415 10.48 12.11 42.90
CA ASN A 415 11.11 11.62 41.66
C ASN A 415 10.55 10.25 41.17
N ASN A 416 9.97 9.45 42.07
CA ASN A 416 9.41 8.13 41.76
C ASN A 416 8.23 8.15 40.77
N ASN A 417 7.50 9.27 40.65
CA ASN A 417 6.35 9.36 39.73
C ASN A 417 6.79 9.49 38.26
N LEU A 418 7.91 10.17 38.00
CA LEU A 418 8.44 10.30 36.63
C LEU A 418 8.93 8.95 36.10
N GLU A 419 9.61 8.16 36.95
CA GLU A 419 10.25 6.91 36.52
C GLU A 419 9.27 5.90 35.92
N GLY A 420 8.06 5.80 36.48
CA GLY A 420 7.02 4.87 35.99
C GLY A 420 6.22 5.41 34.80
N LEU A 421 6.10 6.73 34.65
CA LEU A 421 5.27 7.35 33.61
C LEU A 421 6.06 7.74 32.36
N PHE A 422 7.40 7.74 32.42
CA PHE A 422 8.28 8.25 31.37
C PHE A 422 7.97 7.69 29.98
N VAL A 423 7.87 6.36 29.83
CA VAL A 423 7.65 5.74 28.52
C VAL A 423 6.28 6.09 27.95
N GLN A 424 5.23 6.12 28.78
CA GLN A 424 3.88 6.51 28.33
C GLN A 424 3.84 7.98 27.92
N MET A 425 4.49 8.86 28.68
CA MET A 425 4.64 10.27 28.34
C MET A 425 5.45 10.47 27.06
N PHE A 426 6.51 9.69 26.87
CA PHE A 426 7.31 9.72 25.64
C PHE A 426 6.47 9.31 24.42
N ILE A 427 5.72 8.21 24.51
CA ILE A 427 4.82 7.75 23.43
C ILE A 427 3.75 8.81 23.14
N ALA A 428 3.13 9.37 24.18
CA ALA A 428 2.13 10.43 24.03
C ALA A 428 2.73 11.68 23.37
N GLY A 429 3.92 12.11 23.80
CA GLY A 429 4.64 13.24 23.22
C GLY A 429 5.05 12.98 21.77
N PHE A 430 5.52 11.77 21.45
CA PHE A 430 5.82 11.37 20.07
C PHE A 430 4.57 11.42 19.18
N GLY A 431 3.43 10.97 19.71
CA GLY A 431 2.12 11.12 19.08
C GLY A 431 1.74 12.58 18.84
N VAL A 432 1.94 13.45 19.83
CA VAL A 432 1.71 14.91 19.71
C VAL A 432 2.55 15.52 18.59
N VAL A 433 3.86 15.25 18.54
CA VAL A 433 4.75 15.82 17.50
C VAL A 433 4.33 15.36 16.11
N ASN A 434 3.92 14.10 15.96
CA ASN A 434 3.44 13.58 14.66
C ASN A 434 2.05 14.12 14.30
N CYS A 435 1.21 14.49 15.27
CA CYS A 435 -0.12 15.04 15.06
C CYS A 435 -0.17 16.57 14.87
N ILE A 436 0.97 17.27 14.81
CA ILE A 436 1.02 18.74 14.61
C ILE A 436 0.11 19.22 13.44
N PRO A 437 0.16 18.64 12.23
CA PRO A 437 -0.72 19.07 11.14
C PRO A 437 -2.21 18.90 11.44
N ILE A 438 -2.58 17.92 12.27
CA ILE A 438 -3.96 17.69 12.71
C ILE A 438 -4.39 18.77 13.71
N TYR A 439 -3.53 19.12 14.68
CA TYR A 439 -3.82 20.21 15.62
C TYR A 439 -3.99 21.55 14.90
N GLU A 440 -3.11 21.85 13.95
CA GLU A 440 -3.23 23.02 13.08
C GLU A 440 -4.58 23.03 12.36
N ALA A 441 -4.96 21.89 11.77
CA ALA A 441 -6.21 21.74 11.05
C ALA A 441 -7.46 21.83 11.92
N ILE A 442 -7.39 21.58 13.23
CA ILE A 442 -8.52 21.72 14.15
C ILE A 442 -8.60 23.15 14.68
N ILE A 443 -7.49 23.65 15.23
CA ILE A 443 -7.44 24.85 16.08
C ILE A 443 -7.20 26.10 15.25
N PHE A 444 -6.12 26.12 14.47
CA PHE A 444 -5.59 27.36 13.89
C PHE A 444 -6.11 27.67 12.49
N ARG A 445 -6.60 26.67 11.76
CA ARG A 445 -7.04 26.87 10.37
C ARG A 445 -8.48 27.36 10.25
N SER A 446 -8.67 28.34 9.37
CA SER A 446 -9.95 28.89 8.93
C SER A 446 -10.20 28.67 7.43
N ASP A 447 -9.22 28.17 6.69
CA ASP A 447 -9.29 27.88 5.26
C ASP A 447 -10.05 26.57 4.96
N GLY A 448 -10.20 26.27 3.66
CA GLY A 448 -10.89 25.08 3.17
C GLY A 448 -10.25 23.74 3.54
N GLY A 449 -9.00 23.72 4.01
CA GLY A 449 -8.29 22.49 4.44
C GLY A 449 -8.35 22.19 5.93
N LYS A 450 -9.17 22.93 6.68
CA LYS A 450 -9.53 22.64 8.07
C LYS A 450 -10.25 21.28 8.19
N ILE A 451 -10.02 20.54 9.28
CA ILE A 451 -10.82 19.36 9.59
C ILE A 451 -12.31 19.76 9.75
N PRO A 452 -13.26 19.06 9.10
CA PRO A 452 -14.68 19.34 9.24
C PRO A 452 -15.14 19.29 10.71
N ARG A 453 -15.90 20.29 11.14
CA ARG A 453 -16.41 20.39 12.52
C ARG A 453 -17.12 19.12 12.99
N LYS A 454 -17.90 18.49 12.10
CA LYS A 454 -18.58 17.22 12.39
C LYS A 454 -17.59 16.11 12.76
N THR A 455 -16.46 16.00 12.06
CA THR A 455 -15.40 15.02 12.34
C THR A 455 -14.81 15.26 13.73
N SER A 456 -14.49 16.53 14.06
CA SER A 456 -13.95 16.89 15.38
C SER A 456 -14.93 16.56 16.51
N VAL A 457 -16.21 16.92 16.36
CA VAL A 457 -17.24 16.64 17.38
C VAL A 457 -17.41 15.13 17.59
N VAL A 458 -17.53 14.36 16.51
CA VAL A 458 -17.65 12.89 16.59
C VAL A 458 -16.41 12.28 17.24
N ALA A 459 -15.22 12.69 16.84
CA ALA A 459 -13.97 12.20 17.42
C ALA A 459 -13.88 12.51 18.92
N THR A 460 -14.17 13.74 19.35
CA THR A 460 -14.17 14.11 20.78
C THR A 460 -15.16 13.27 21.58
N PHE A 461 -16.38 13.06 21.06
CA PHE A 461 -17.38 12.23 21.71
C PHE A 461 -16.91 10.77 21.84
N LEU A 462 -16.34 10.19 20.78
CA LEU A 462 -15.81 8.82 20.80
C LEU A 462 -14.60 8.69 21.74
N VAL A 463 -13.73 9.70 21.82
CA VAL A 463 -12.62 9.74 22.79
C VAL A 463 -13.15 9.71 24.22
N PHE A 464 -14.18 10.50 24.51
CA PHE A 464 -14.80 10.52 25.83
C PHE A 464 -15.38 9.15 26.20
N LEU A 465 -16.12 8.51 25.27
CA LEU A 465 -16.64 7.16 25.49
C LEU A 465 -15.52 6.12 25.69
N LEU A 466 -14.46 6.20 24.89
CA LEU A 466 -13.30 5.31 24.99
C LEU A 466 -12.59 5.47 26.34
N TYR A 467 -12.43 6.72 26.79
CA TYR A 467 -11.89 7.02 28.11
C TYR A 467 -12.76 6.47 29.23
N LEU A 468 -14.08 6.65 29.18
CA LEU A 468 -14.99 6.11 30.18
C LEU A 468 -14.92 4.57 30.25
N ALA A 469 -14.93 3.92 29.09
CA ALA A 469 -14.80 2.46 29.01
C ALA A 469 -13.47 2.00 29.62
N ALA A 470 -12.35 2.65 29.24
CA ALA A 470 -11.05 2.35 29.80
C ALA A 470 -10.99 2.59 31.32
N HIS A 471 -11.57 3.68 31.82
CA HIS A 471 -11.61 4.01 33.24
C HIS A 471 -12.35 2.93 34.05
N VAL A 472 -13.51 2.48 33.57
CA VAL A 472 -14.28 1.39 34.21
C VAL A 472 -13.49 0.08 34.18
N THR A 473 -12.91 -0.30 33.04
CA THR A 473 -12.17 -1.56 32.90
C THR A 473 -10.89 -1.59 33.73
N LEU A 474 -10.10 -0.52 33.72
CA LEU A 474 -8.85 -0.43 34.46
C LEU A 474 -9.09 -0.37 35.97
N ARG A 475 -10.11 0.36 36.43
CA ARG A 475 -10.47 0.43 37.85
C ARG A 475 -10.95 -0.92 38.39
N ASN A 476 -11.76 -1.65 37.62
CA ASN A 476 -12.22 -2.99 37.97
C ASN A 476 -11.07 -4.01 37.97
N SER A 477 -10.03 -3.80 37.14
CA SER A 477 -8.85 -4.67 37.09
C SER A 477 -7.90 -4.39 38.26
N ALA A 478 -7.71 -3.12 38.64
CA ALA A 478 -6.97 -2.75 39.84
C ALA A 478 -7.64 -3.27 41.13
N ALA A 479 -8.98 -3.33 41.16
CA ALA A 479 -9.73 -3.97 42.25
C ALA A 479 -9.52 -5.50 42.30
N LYS A 480 -9.16 -6.15 41.18
CA LYS A 480 -8.85 -7.59 41.10
C LYS A 480 -7.36 -7.89 41.30
N SER A 481 -6.45 -6.97 41.00
CA SER A 481 -4.99 -7.18 41.13
C SER A 481 -4.50 -7.18 42.59
N VAL A 482 -5.35 -6.81 43.56
CA VAL A 482 -5.10 -7.10 44.99
C VAL A 482 -5.13 -8.62 45.26
N PHE A 483 -5.62 -9.44 44.32
CA PHE A 483 -5.75 -10.89 44.46
C PHE A 483 -4.87 -11.72 43.51
N CYS A 484 -4.05 -11.11 42.64
CA CYS A 484 -3.26 -11.88 41.66
C CYS A 484 -1.94 -11.19 41.33
N GLN A 485 -0.99 -11.26 42.27
CA GLN A 485 0.41 -10.89 42.06
C GLN A 485 1.33 -12.11 42.10
N SER A 486 0.83 -13.24 41.61
CA SER A 486 1.60 -14.46 41.43
C SER A 486 1.16 -15.12 40.14
N THR A 487 2.13 -15.38 39.26
CA THR A 487 2.04 -16.08 37.97
C THR A 487 1.77 -15.17 36.77
N ILE A 488 2.83 -14.82 36.04
CA ILE A 488 3.04 -15.14 34.62
C ILE A 488 4.53 -14.90 34.35
N LEU A 489 5.24 -16.02 34.16
CA LEU A 489 6.55 -16.16 33.53
C LEU A 489 6.29 -16.85 32.19
#